data_AF-A0A852IT07-F1
#
_entry.id   AF-A0A852IT07-F1
#
_cell.length_a   1.000
_cell.length_b   1.000
_cell.length_c   1.000
_cell.angle_alpha   90.00
_cell.angle_beta   90.00
_cell.angle_gamma   90.00
#
_symmetry.space_group_name_H-M   'P 1'
#
loop_
_entity.id
_entity.type
_entity.pdbx_description
1 polymer ?
#
loop_
_entity_poly.entity_id
_entity_poly.type
_entity_poly.pdbx_seq_one_letter_code
_entity_poly.pdbx_strand_id
1 'polypeptide(L)'
;VELDSKFANSTCGLCGDYNGIPIYNEFINGGDYNSITYGNLQKINKPTARCEDPDETKALPSCSEHRDECEKLLTSSAFSDCLIRLNLEMYIQACMQDKCACKGEEDSFCLCSTISEYSRQCSHAGGRPGEWRTQSFC
;
A
#
# COMPACT_ATOMS: atom_id res chain seq x y z
N VAL A 1 6.95 -5.23 8.50
CA VAL A 1 8.23 -5.44 9.23
C VAL A 1 8.37 -4.33 10.24
N GLU A 2 8.83 -4.62 11.45
CA GLU A 2 9.10 -3.60 12.46
C GLU A 2 10.58 -3.68 12.83
N LEU A 3 11.24 -2.53 12.85
CA LEU A 3 12.66 -2.40 13.15
C LEU A 3 12.83 -1.46 14.33
N ASP A 4 13.83 -1.76 15.16
CA ASP A 4 14.26 -0.87 16.23
C ASP A 4 14.92 0.39 15.63
N SER A 5 14.79 1.53 16.31
CA SER A 5 15.33 2.81 15.85
C SER A 5 16.86 2.82 15.67
N LYS A 6 17.58 1.86 16.27
CA LYS A 6 19.02 1.68 16.03
C LYS A 6 19.40 1.39 14.57
N PHE A 7 18.44 0.97 13.75
CA PHE A 7 18.66 0.71 12.31
C PHE A 7 18.45 1.95 11.44
N ALA A 8 18.15 3.12 12.02
CA ALA A 8 17.96 4.35 11.26
C ALA A 8 19.19 4.67 10.39
N ASN A 9 18.95 5.13 9.16
CA ASN A 9 19.98 5.39 8.13
C ASN A 9 20.87 4.18 7.78
N SER A 10 20.49 2.97 8.21
CA SER A 10 21.29 1.75 8.05
C SER A 10 20.57 0.67 7.24
N THR A 11 19.35 0.94 6.77
CA THR A 11 18.62 0.02 5.91
C THR A 11 18.85 0.35 4.44
N CYS A 12 18.60 -0.64 3.60
CA CYS A 12 18.50 -0.49 2.16
C CYS A 12 17.48 -1.52 1.64
N GLY A 13 16.98 -1.30 0.43
CA GLY A 13 16.04 -2.22 -0.20
C GLY A 13 14.74 -1.54 -0.59
N LEU A 14 13.73 -2.37 -0.92
CA LEU A 14 12.42 -1.89 -1.35
C LEU A 14 11.65 -1.11 -0.27
N CYS A 15 12.00 -1.29 1.00
CA CYS A 15 11.42 -0.57 2.14
C CYS A 15 12.19 0.71 2.53
N GLY A 16 13.24 1.08 1.79
CA GLY A 16 13.96 2.33 1.99
C GLY A 16 15.08 2.30 3.02
N ASP A 17 15.52 3.50 3.41
CA ASP A 17 16.72 3.74 4.23
C ASP A 17 16.45 4.00 5.73
N TYR A 18 15.16 4.10 6.09
CA TYR A 18 14.69 4.32 7.46
C TYR A 18 15.28 5.59 8.11
N ASN A 19 15.46 6.67 7.32
CA ASN A 19 16.00 7.95 7.81
C ASN A 19 14.96 8.84 8.55
N GLY A 20 13.67 8.50 8.48
CA GLY A 20 12.58 9.22 9.13
C GLY A 20 12.10 10.48 8.41
N ILE A 21 12.55 10.74 7.18
CA ILE A 21 12.21 11.95 6.40
C ILE A 21 11.31 11.58 5.22
N PRO A 22 10.00 11.90 5.27
CA PRO A 22 9.06 11.51 4.21
C PRO A 22 9.27 12.25 2.88
N ILE A 23 9.88 13.44 2.92
CA ILE A 23 10.01 14.34 1.76
C ILE A 23 11.24 13.98 0.93
N TYR A 24 12.34 13.56 1.56
CA TYR A 24 13.48 12.94 0.89
C TYR A 24 13.22 11.45 0.76
N ASN A 25 12.17 11.12 0.01
CA ASN A 25 11.90 9.73 -0.29
C ASN A 25 13.04 9.16 -1.17
N GLU A 26 13.06 7.84 -1.25
CA GLU A 26 14.03 7.05 -2.01
C GLU A 26 14.06 7.41 -3.50
N PHE A 27 13.02 8.12 -3.98
CA PHE A 27 12.83 8.57 -5.36
C PHE A 27 13.55 9.88 -5.69
N ILE A 28 14.07 10.63 -4.70
CA ILE A 28 14.76 11.92 -4.94
C ILE A 28 16.28 11.76 -4.86
N ASN A 29 16.79 10.92 -3.95
CA ASN A 29 18.24 10.80 -3.71
C ASN A 29 19.00 9.93 -4.74
N GLY A 30 18.29 9.27 -5.67
CA GLY A 30 18.90 8.45 -6.73
C GLY A 30 18.76 9.00 -8.15
N GLY A 31 18.02 10.10 -8.34
CA GLY A 31 17.49 10.56 -9.64
C GLY A 31 15.98 10.38 -9.67
N ASP A 32 15.27 11.16 -10.52
CA ASP A 32 13.80 11.14 -10.62
C ASP A 32 13.26 9.75 -11.02
N TYR A 33 13.12 8.86 -10.04
CA TYR A 33 12.62 7.51 -10.23
C TYR A 33 11.11 7.46 -10.03
N ASN A 34 10.44 6.64 -10.83
CA ASN A 34 9.07 6.21 -10.52
C ASN A 34 9.08 4.91 -9.70
N SER A 35 7.90 4.47 -9.24
CA SER A 35 7.75 3.26 -8.43
C SER A 35 8.24 1.98 -9.12
N ILE A 36 8.10 1.87 -10.44
CA ILE A 36 8.54 0.71 -11.22
C ILE A 36 10.07 0.70 -11.33
N THR A 37 10.67 1.82 -11.73
CA THR A 37 12.14 1.96 -11.83
C THR A 37 12.80 1.68 -10.49
N TYR A 38 12.28 2.24 -9.39
CA TYR A 38 12.82 1.97 -8.06
C TYR A 38 12.71 0.48 -7.67
N GLY A 39 11.58 -0.17 -8.00
CA GLY A 39 11.40 -1.61 -7.77
C GLY A 39 12.40 -2.47 -8.55
N ASN A 40 12.67 -2.13 -9.80
CA ASN A 40 13.63 -2.84 -10.66
C ASN A 40 15.06 -2.79 -10.10
N LEU A 41 15.47 -1.66 -9.50
CA LEU A 41 16.78 -1.52 -8.86
C LEU A 41 16.99 -2.47 -7.68
N GLN A 42 15.92 -2.94 -7.03
CA GLN A 42 15.98 -3.83 -5.87
C GLN A 42 15.93 -5.32 -6.25
N LYS A 43 15.96 -5.64 -7.56
CA LYS A 43 15.85 -7.00 -8.07
C LYS A 43 17.10 -7.84 -7.76
N ILE A 44 16.87 -9.06 -7.28
CA ILE A 44 17.93 -10.06 -7.06
C ILE A 44 18.00 -11.00 -8.28
N ASN A 45 19.13 -11.00 -8.97
CA ASN A 45 19.36 -11.87 -10.13
C ASN A 45 19.64 -13.31 -9.71
N LYS A 46 18.91 -14.26 -10.31
CA LYS A 46 19.18 -15.69 -10.16
C LYS A 46 20.13 -16.16 -11.27
N PRO A 47 21.21 -16.91 -10.96
CA PRO A 47 22.19 -17.33 -11.98
C PRO A 47 21.61 -18.13 -13.15
N THR A 48 20.52 -18.87 -12.92
CA THR A 48 19.95 -19.84 -13.86
C THR A 48 18.62 -19.40 -14.46
N ALA A 49 18.09 -18.25 -14.08
CA ALA A 49 16.78 -17.80 -14.53
C ALA A 49 16.81 -16.32 -14.89
N ARG A 50 16.31 -16.03 -16.10
CA ARG A 50 16.07 -14.66 -16.54
C ARG A 50 14.59 -14.35 -16.36
N CYS A 51 14.32 -13.29 -15.61
CA CYS A 51 13.00 -12.68 -15.49
C CYS A 51 13.11 -11.30 -16.13
N GLU A 52 12.18 -10.92 -17.01
CA GLU A 52 12.17 -9.60 -17.62
C GLU A 52 11.62 -8.57 -16.63
N ASP A 53 12.09 -7.33 -16.74
CA ASP A 53 11.60 -6.24 -15.91
C ASP A 53 10.24 -5.75 -16.45
N PRO A 54 9.31 -5.34 -15.57
CA PRO A 54 8.12 -4.62 -16.00
C PRO A 54 8.47 -3.34 -16.77
N ASP A 55 7.61 -2.99 -17.73
CA ASP A 55 7.77 -1.77 -18.54
C ASP A 55 7.61 -0.51 -17.68
N GLU A 56 8.72 0.22 -17.53
CA GLU A 56 8.81 1.47 -16.75
C GLU A 56 8.05 2.64 -17.38
N THR A 57 7.73 2.55 -18.67
CA THR A 57 7.00 3.60 -19.41
C THR A 57 5.49 3.41 -19.35
N LYS A 58 5.03 2.27 -18.84
CA LYS A 58 3.62 1.94 -18.79
C LYS A 58 2.90 2.85 -17.80
N ALA A 59 2.01 3.70 -18.33
CA ALA A 59 1.13 4.50 -17.50
C ALA A 59 0.21 3.60 -16.66
N LEU A 60 0.08 3.94 -15.38
CA LEU A 60 -0.91 3.30 -14.51
C LEU A 60 -2.33 3.72 -14.95
N PRO A 61 -3.29 2.79 -14.96
CA PRO A 61 -4.67 3.15 -15.23
C PRO A 61 -5.18 4.13 -14.15
N SER A 62 -5.98 5.10 -14.58
CA SER A 62 -6.71 5.96 -13.65
C SER A 62 -7.85 5.17 -13.02
N CYS A 63 -7.89 5.15 -11.69
CA CYS A 63 -8.87 4.40 -10.90
C CYS A 63 -9.78 5.30 -10.06
N SER A 64 -9.83 6.58 -10.43
CA SER A 64 -10.55 7.64 -9.72
C SER A 64 -12.05 7.37 -9.52
N GLU A 65 -12.65 6.57 -10.40
CA GLU A 65 -14.07 6.21 -10.32
C GLU A 65 -14.43 5.38 -9.08
N HIS A 66 -13.47 4.69 -8.46
CA HIS A 66 -13.68 3.88 -7.26
C HIS A 66 -13.43 4.63 -5.95
N ARG A 67 -13.09 5.93 -6.01
CA ARG A 67 -12.72 6.71 -4.82
C ARG A 67 -13.83 6.74 -3.78
N ASP A 68 -15.05 7.07 -4.20
CA ASP A 68 -16.19 7.23 -3.28
C ASP A 68 -16.55 5.91 -2.57
N GLU A 69 -16.46 4.78 -3.28
CA GLU A 69 -16.69 3.44 -2.70
C GLU A 69 -15.62 3.12 -1.64
N CYS A 70 -14.35 3.33 -1.97
CA CYS A 70 -13.22 3.10 -1.07
C CYS A 70 -13.24 4.01 0.16
N GLU A 71 -13.53 5.30 -0.03
CA GLU A 71 -13.64 6.27 1.06
C GLU A 71 -14.77 5.89 2.02
N LYS A 72 -15.94 5.51 1.50
CA LYS A 72 -17.07 5.06 2.32
C LYS A 72 -16.75 3.82 3.15
N LEU A 73 -16.03 2.85 2.58
CA LEU A 73 -15.65 1.62 3.29
C LEU A 73 -14.66 1.92 4.43
N LEU A 74 -13.63 2.70 4.14
CA LEU A 74 -12.54 3.01 5.09
C LEU A 74 -12.95 4.05 6.15
N THR A 75 -14.01 4.82 5.92
CA THR A 75 -14.58 5.77 6.91
C THR A 75 -15.81 5.25 7.64
N SER A 76 -16.16 3.96 7.47
CA SER A 76 -17.26 3.34 8.20
C SER A 76 -17.06 3.42 9.72
N SER A 77 -18.14 3.28 10.49
CA SER A 77 -18.10 3.40 11.95
C SER A 77 -17.13 2.42 12.61
N ALA A 78 -16.90 1.26 12.00
CA ALA A 78 -15.93 0.26 12.43
C ALA A 78 -14.49 0.83 12.47
N PHE A 79 -14.17 1.86 11.69
CA PHE A 79 -12.83 2.44 11.62
C PHE A 79 -12.72 3.84 12.24
N SER A 80 -13.71 4.28 13.02
CA SER A 80 -13.74 5.62 13.62
C SER A 80 -12.47 5.99 14.41
N ASP A 81 -11.91 5.09 15.21
CA ASP A 81 -10.65 5.29 15.96
C ASP A 81 -9.39 5.22 15.07
N CYS A 82 -9.50 4.71 13.85
CA CYS A 82 -8.40 4.58 12.90
C CYS A 82 -8.13 5.87 12.12
N LEU A 83 -9.18 6.69 11.91
CA LEU A 83 -9.11 7.92 11.11
C LEU A 83 -8.10 8.94 11.64
N ILE A 84 -7.88 8.99 12.96
CA ILE A 84 -6.93 9.91 13.60
C ILE A 84 -5.51 9.34 13.70
N ARG A 85 -5.33 8.04 13.40
CA ARG A 85 -4.06 7.31 13.61
C ARG A 85 -3.31 7.04 12.32
N LEU A 86 -4.05 6.90 11.22
CA LEU A 86 -3.51 6.49 9.94
C LEU A 86 -3.74 7.58 8.90
N ASN A 87 -2.83 7.66 7.93
CA ASN A 87 -3.05 8.48 6.74
C ASN A 87 -4.07 7.78 5.82
N LEU A 88 -5.34 8.16 5.94
CA LEU A 88 -6.46 7.59 5.19
C LEU A 88 -6.25 7.63 3.66
N GLU A 89 -5.66 8.70 3.14
CA GLU A 89 -5.50 8.90 1.68
C GLU A 89 -4.67 7.78 1.04
N MET A 90 -3.61 7.31 1.72
CA MET A 90 -2.78 6.21 1.19
C MET A 90 -3.59 4.91 1.03
N TYR A 91 -4.50 4.62 1.96
CA TYR A 91 -5.34 3.42 1.91
C TYR A 91 -6.48 3.58 0.90
N ILE A 92 -7.02 4.78 0.72
CA ILE A 92 -8.00 5.06 -0.35
C ILE A 92 -7.36 4.80 -1.72
N GLN A 93 -6.16 5.32 -1.97
CA GLN A 93 -5.46 5.11 -3.24
C GLN A 93 -5.14 3.64 -3.49
N ALA A 94 -4.69 2.89 -2.47
CA ALA A 94 -4.48 1.45 -2.58
C ALA A 94 -5.79 0.70 -2.90
N CYS A 95 -6.88 1.02 -2.20
CA CYS A 95 -8.19 0.42 -2.42
C CYS A 95 -8.70 0.67 -3.86
N MET A 96 -8.50 1.88 -4.40
CA MET A 96 -8.91 2.22 -5.75
C MET A 96 -8.18 1.37 -6.79
N GLN A 97 -6.87 1.15 -6.60
CA GLN A 97 -6.05 0.33 -7.50
C GLN A 97 -6.45 -1.15 -7.41
N ASP A 98 -6.68 -1.67 -6.20
CA ASP A 98 -7.15 -3.05 -6.00
C ASP A 98 -8.52 -3.27 -6.65
N LYS A 99 -9.44 -2.30 -6.51
CA LYS A 99 -10.77 -2.37 -7.12
C LYS A 99 -10.68 -2.44 -8.65
N CYS A 100 -9.94 -1.52 -9.24
CA CYS A 100 -9.68 -1.45 -10.67
C CYS A 100 -9.06 -2.72 -11.25
N ALA A 101 -8.12 -3.31 -10.52
CA ALA A 101 -7.37 -4.48 -10.96
C ALA A 101 -8.25 -5.74 -10.96
N CYS A 102 -9.36 -5.72 -10.23
CA CYS A 102 -10.25 -6.85 -10.12
C CYS A 102 -11.22 -6.96 -11.29
N LYS A 103 -11.40 -8.20 -11.75
CA LYS A 103 -12.26 -8.54 -12.88
C LYS A 103 -13.21 -9.65 -12.44
N GLY A 104 -14.52 -9.43 -12.59
CA GLY A 104 -15.54 -10.47 -12.44
C GLY A 104 -16.11 -10.63 -11.03
N GLU A 105 -16.55 -11.85 -10.68
CA GLU A 105 -17.33 -12.15 -9.45
C GLU A 105 -16.54 -12.07 -8.13
N GLU A 106 -15.23 -11.82 -8.17
CA GLU A 106 -14.35 -11.69 -6.99
C GLU A 106 -14.21 -10.24 -6.47
N ASP A 107 -15.04 -9.33 -7.00
CA ASP A 107 -14.94 -7.89 -6.81
C ASP A 107 -15.01 -7.43 -5.34
N SER A 108 -15.71 -8.19 -4.49
CA SER A 108 -15.77 -7.94 -3.04
C SER A 108 -14.56 -8.52 -2.29
N PHE A 109 -14.00 -9.64 -2.75
CA PHE A 109 -12.87 -10.31 -2.11
C PHE A 109 -11.57 -9.54 -2.28
N CYS A 110 -11.40 -8.85 -3.41
CA CYS A 110 -10.22 -8.05 -3.69
C CYS A 110 -9.99 -6.94 -2.67
N LEU A 111 -11.05 -6.23 -2.31
CA LEU A 111 -10.98 -5.12 -1.35
C LEU A 111 -10.65 -5.58 0.06
N CYS A 112 -10.94 -6.84 0.39
CA CYS A 112 -10.73 -7.38 1.73
C CYS A 112 -9.26 -7.32 2.16
N SER A 113 -8.32 -7.41 1.23
CA SER A 113 -6.89 -7.36 1.53
C SER A 113 -6.49 -5.97 2.03
N THR A 114 -6.84 -4.92 1.29
CA THR A 114 -6.55 -3.54 1.69
C THR A 114 -7.30 -3.14 2.98
N ILE A 115 -8.56 -3.55 3.15
CA ILE A 115 -9.32 -3.24 4.38
C ILE A 115 -8.77 -4.02 5.59
N SER A 116 -8.36 -5.28 5.40
CA SER A 116 -7.70 -6.05 6.46
C SER A 116 -6.39 -5.41 6.87
N GLU A 117 -5.60 -4.91 5.91
CA GLU A 117 -4.36 -4.21 6.21
C GLU A 117 -4.62 -2.88 6.94
N TYR A 118 -5.64 -2.11 6.54
CA TYR A 118 -6.05 -0.89 7.26
C TYR A 118 -6.45 -1.19 8.72
N SER A 119 -7.26 -2.24 8.93
CA SER A 119 -7.64 -2.73 10.25
C SER A 119 -6.42 -3.18 11.09
N ARG A 120 -5.49 -3.91 10.47
CA ARG A 120 -4.27 -4.38 11.12
C ARG A 120 -3.37 -3.22 11.54
N GLN A 121 -3.17 -2.24 10.67
CA GLN A 121 -2.34 -1.07 10.92
C GLN A 121 -2.96 -0.16 11.98
N CYS A 122 -4.29 -0.05 12.00
CA CYS A 122 -4.99 0.68 13.05
C CYS A 122 -4.74 0.06 14.41
N SER A 123 -4.86 -1.27 14.51
CA SER A 123 -4.55 -2.02 15.73
C SER A 123 -3.08 -1.89 16.14
N HIS A 124 -2.16 -1.94 15.18
CA HIS A 124 -0.72 -1.76 15.41
C HIS A 124 -0.40 -0.36 15.97
N ALA A 125 -1.09 0.68 15.48
CA ALA A 125 -1.03 2.05 16.01
C ALA A 125 -1.80 2.26 17.34
N GLY A 126 -2.23 1.17 17.99
CA GLY A 126 -2.94 1.19 19.27
C GLY A 126 -4.42 1.56 19.18
N GLY A 127 -4.99 1.58 17.98
CA GLY A 127 -6.42 1.77 17.75
C GLY A 127 -7.22 0.49 17.95
N ARG A 128 -8.54 0.62 17.94
CA ARG A 128 -9.49 -0.50 18.10
C ARG A 128 -10.50 -0.49 16.95
N PRO A 129 -10.19 -1.10 15.80
CA PRO A 129 -11.19 -1.27 14.76
C PRO A 129 -12.32 -2.18 15.28
N GLY A 130 -13.56 -1.85 14.92
CA GLY A 130 -14.73 -2.69 15.14
C GLY A 130 -14.86 -3.80 14.10
N GLU A 131 -15.92 -4.58 14.22
CA GLU A 131 -16.29 -5.59 13.24
C GLU A 131 -16.73 -4.94 11.93
N TRP A 132 -15.97 -5.15 10.86
CA TRP A 132 -16.24 -4.63 9.52
C TRP A 132 -16.58 -5.72 8.51
N ARG A 133 -16.29 -6.99 8.83
CA ARG A 133 -16.67 -8.15 8.02
C ARG A 133 -18.15 -8.48 8.24
N THR A 134 -18.85 -8.82 7.17
CA THR A 134 -20.28 -9.15 7.19
C THR A 134 -20.56 -10.37 6.31
N GLN A 135 -21.76 -10.94 6.39
CA GLN A 135 -22.13 -12.11 5.57
C GLN A 135 -22.05 -11.84 4.06
N SER A 136 -22.17 -10.58 3.63
CA SER A 136 -22.09 -10.17 2.22
C SER A 136 -20.80 -9.45 1.85
N PHE A 137 -19.84 -9.34 2.78
CA PHE A 137 -18.59 -8.61 2.57
C PHE A 137 -17.47 -9.18 3.44
N CYS A 138 -16.48 -9.83 2.79
CA CYS A 138 -15.24 -10.32 3.39
C CYS A 138 -15.36 -11.28 4.59
#